data_AF-A0A1B6K7M2-F1
#
_entry.id   AF-A0A1B6K7M2-F1
#
_cell.length_a   1.000
_cell.length_b   1.000
_cell.length_c   1.000
_cell.angle_alpha   90.00
_cell.angle_beta   90.00
_cell.angle_gamma   90.00
#
_symmetry.space_group_name_H-M   'P 1'
#
loop_
_entity.id
_entity.type
_entity.pdbx_description
1 polymer ?
#
loop_
_entity_poly.entity_id
_entity_poly.type
_entity_poly.pdbx_seq_one_letter_code
_entity_poly.pdbx_strand_id
1 'polypeptide(L)'
;KCGDIKRIVMGLDKYKKTPCGFCFVEYYTRADAENCMRYVNGTRLDDRIVRTDWDAGFIEGRQYGRGKTGGQVRDEYRTDFDGGRGGYGKIIQQKVGTPDAGVFR
;
A
#
# COMPACT_ATOMS: atom_id res chain seq x y z
N LYS A 1 -23.49 4.10 7.85
CA LYS A 1 -23.15 4.30 6.42
C LYS A 1 -22.21 5.51 6.34
N CYS A 2 -21.08 5.45 5.64
CA CYS A 2 -20.02 6.48 5.71
C CYS A 2 -20.13 7.56 4.62
N GLY A 3 -21.33 7.82 4.10
CA GLY A 3 -21.57 8.81 3.05
C GLY A 3 -21.18 8.38 1.63
N ASP A 4 -21.34 9.32 0.70
CA ASP A 4 -21.10 9.10 -0.73
C ASP A 4 -19.66 9.47 -1.11
N ILE A 5 -19.04 8.58 -1.89
CA ILE A 5 -17.66 8.73 -2.35
C ILE A 5 -17.65 9.60 -3.60
N LYS A 6 -16.83 10.65 -3.59
CA LYS A 6 -16.59 11.51 -4.74
C LYS A 6 -15.59 10.90 -5.71
N ARG A 7 -14.50 10.33 -5.19
CA ARG A 7 -13.42 9.76 -6.01
C ARG A 7 -12.59 8.75 -5.22
N ILE A 8 -12.15 7.69 -5.90
CA ILE A 8 -11.13 6.77 -5.40
C ILE A 8 -9.92 6.86 -6.33
N VAL A 9 -8.73 7.01 -5.75
CA VAL A 9 -7.46 6.97 -6.49
C VAL A 9 -6.62 5.81 -5.98
N MET A 10 -6.37 4.84 -6.84
CA MET A 10 -5.58 3.65 -6.47
C MET A 10 -4.10 4.00 -6.31
N GLY A 11 -3.48 3.48 -5.26
CA GLY A 11 -2.04 3.50 -5.07
C GLY A 11 -1.38 2.46 -5.96
N LEU A 12 -0.45 2.91 -6.81
CA LEU A 12 0.22 2.11 -7.83
C LEU A 12 1.72 2.03 -7.57
N ASP A 13 2.33 0.95 -8.02
CA ASP A 13 3.77 0.85 -8.18
C ASP A 13 4.26 1.89 -9.20
N LYS A 14 5.32 2.63 -8.86
CA LYS A 14 5.86 3.70 -9.70
C LYS A 14 6.27 3.22 -11.10
N TYR A 15 6.78 2.00 -11.21
CA TYR A 15 7.33 1.45 -12.46
C TYR A 15 6.34 0.52 -13.14
N LYS A 16 5.77 -0.44 -12.41
CA LYS A 16 4.88 -1.47 -12.96
C LYS A 16 3.45 -0.99 -13.17
N LYS A 17 3.07 0.12 -12.53
CA LYS A 17 1.70 0.68 -12.57
C LYS A 17 0.62 -0.30 -12.08
N THR A 18 1.00 -1.30 -11.31
CA THR A 18 0.07 -2.25 -10.66
C THR A 18 -0.30 -1.77 -9.25
N PRO A 19 -1.46 -2.15 -8.70
CA PRO A 19 -1.81 -1.80 -7.32
C PRO A 19 -0.74 -2.21 -6.31
N CYS A 20 -0.38 -1.30 -5.41
CA CYS A 20 0.68 -1.54 -4.41
C CYS A 20 0.21 -1.43 -2.96
N GLY A 21 -1.08 -1.67 -2.71
CA GLY A 21 -1.61 -1.90 -1.34
C GLY A 21 -2.00 -0.65 -0.54
N PHE A 22 -2.31 0.47 -1.22
CA PHE A 22 -2.95 1.64 -0.62
C PHE A 22 -3.86 2.33 -1.65
N CYS A 23 -4.69 3.26 -1.19
CA CYS A 23 -5.50 4.14 -2.05
C CYS A 23 -5.83 5.44 -1.32
N PHE A 24 -6.35 6.42 -2.05
CA PHE A 24 -6.98 7.61 -1.52
C PHE A 24 -8.48 7.53 -1.77
N VAL A 25 -9.28 7.89 -0.77
CA VAL A 25 -10.74 7.98 -0.88
C VAL A 25 -11.14 9.41 -0.54
N GLU A 26 -11.76 10.09 -1.50
CA GLU A 26 -12.27 11.45 -1.35
C GLU A 26 -13.79 11.38 -1.21
N TYR A 27 -14.31 11.96 -0.14
CA TYR A 27 -15.74 12.13 0.10
C TYR A 27 -16.19 13.53 -0.32
N TYR A 28 -17.49 13.70 -0.59
CA TYR A 28 -18.06 15.02 -0.85
C TYR A 28 -18.03 15.93 0.38
N THR A 29 -18.27 15.35 1.56
CA THR A 29 -18.32 16.10 2.81
C THR A 29 -17.28 15.60 3.79
N ARG A 30 -16.82 16.51 4.68
CA ARG A 30 -15.87 16.15 5.73
C ARG A 30 -16.48 15.23 6.79
N ALA A 31 -17.77 15.40 7.11
CA ALA A 31 -18.47 14.56 8.09
C ALA A 31 -18.50 13.09 7.66
N ASP A 32 -18.67 12.82 6.37
CA ASP A 32 -18.62 11.47 5.81
C ASP A 32 -17.23 10.83 5.94
N ALA A 33 -16.17 11.60 5.66
CA ALA A 33 -14.80 11.16 5.87
C ALA A 33 -14.50 10.90 7.36
N GLU A 34 -15.04 11.70 8.28
CA GLU A 34 -14.93 11.46 9.73
C GLU A 34 -15.63 10.16 10.15
N ASN A 35 -16.80 9.87 9.59
CA ASN A 35 -17.49 8.60 9.80
C ASN A 35 -16.68 7.42 9.26
N CYS A 36 -16.05 7.55 8.09
CA CYS A 36 -15.13 6.55 7.56
C CYS A 36 -13.96 6.28 8.55
N MET A 37 -13.33 7.34 9.05
CA MET A 37 -12.25 7.23 10.04
C MET A 37 -12.69 6.57 11.35
N ARG A 38 -13.94 6.76 11.78
CA ARG A 38 -14.49 6.16 13.01
C ARG A 38 -14.89 4.70 12.85
N TYR A 39 -15.54 4.36 11.73
CA TYR A 39 -16.24 3.08 11.59
C TYR A 39 -15.57 2.10 10.63
N VAL A 40 -14.74 2.56 9.69
CA VAL A 40 -14.05 1.71 8.71
C VAL A 40 -12.61 1.43 9.14
N ASN A 41 -11.99 2.36 9.85
CA ASN A 41 -10.64 2.15 10.37
C ASN A 41 -10.60 0.94 11.31
N GLY A 42 -9.66 0.01 11.07
CA GLY A 42 -9.55 -1.23 11.85
C GLY A 42 -10.54 -2.33 11.46
N THR A 43 -11.41 -2.11 10.48
CA THR A 43 -12.28 -3.17 9.92
C THR A 43 -11.54 -4.00 8.87
N ARG A 44 -12.20 -5.05 8.36
CA ARG A 44 -11.63 -5.98 7.37
C ARG A 44 -12.07 -5.63 5.95
N LEU A 45 -11.12 -5.69 5.03
CA LEU A 45 -11.32 -5.69 3.57
C LEU A 45 -10.44 -6.79 2.98
N ASP A 46 -11.03 -7.70 2.20
CA ASP A 46 -10.36 -8.90 1.68
C ASP A 46 -9.59 -9.67 2.77
N ASP A 47 -10.24 -9.87 3.93
CA ASP A 47 -9.68 -10.47 5.14
C ASP A 47 -8.50 -9.74 5.81
N ARG A 48 -8.16 -8.54 5.34
CA ARG A 48 -7.08 -7.72 5.89
C ARG A 48 -7.62 -6.56 6.72
N ILE A 49 -7.01 -6.32 7.87
CA ILE A 49 -7.32 -5.12 8.67
C ILE A 49 -6.81 -3.90 7.91
N VAL A 50 -7.70 -2.99 7.55
CA VAL A 50 -7.35 -1.73 6.89
C VAL A 50 -7.13 -0.62 7.92
N ARG A 51 -6.17 0.26 7.62
CA ARG A 51 -5.92 1.48 8.39
C ARG A 51 -6.23 2.68 7.52
N THR A 52 -7.02 3.61 8.05
CA THR A 52 -7.30 4.90 7.40
C THR A 52 -6.51 6.01 8.09
N ASP A 53 -6.23 7.09 7.36
CA ASP A 53 -5.55 8.28 7.88
C ASP A 53 -6.07 9.53 7.17
N TRP A 54 -5.91 10.69 7.81
CA TRP A 54 -6.19 11.97 7.17
C TRP A 54 -5.12 12.28 6.12
N ASP A 55 -5.57 12.87 5.01
CA ASP A 55 -4.70 13.30 3.93
C ASP A 55 -4.93 14.78 3.62
N ALA A 56 -3.87 15.51 3.28
CA ALA A 56 -3.94 16.93 2.94
C ALA A 56 -4.62 17.20 1.58
N GLY A 57 -4.83 16.17 0.75
CA GLY A 57 -5.44 16.28 -0.56
C GLY A 57 -4.61 15.60 -1.65
N PHE A 58 -5.29 15.02 -2.63
CA PHE A 58 -4.63 14.36 -3.74
C PHE A 58 -4.02 15.39 -4.71
N ILE A 59 -2.75 15.18 -5.07
CA ILE A 59 -2.07 15.85 -6.18
C ILE A 59 -1.39 14.78 -7.04
N GLU A 60 -1.19 15.09 -8.32
CA GLU A 60 -0.57 14.15 -9.24
C GLU A 60 0.84 13.73 -8.79
N GLY A 61 1.14 12.45 -8.98
CA GLY A 61 2.34 11.79 -8.49
C GLY A 61 2.17 11.09 -7.14
N ARG A 62 1.19 11.49 -6.31
CA ARG A 62 0.95 10.85 -5.00
C ARG A 62 0.35 9.45 -5.09
N GLN A 63 -0.22 9.09 -6.24
CA GLN A 63 -0.68 7.73 -6.50
C GLN A 63 0.48 6.72 -6.54
N TYR A 64 1.72 7.15 -6.75
CA TYR A 64 2.85 6.22 -6.86
C TYR A 64 3.50 5.92 -5.51
N GLY A 65 3.84 4.65 -5.32
CA GLY A 65 4.70 4.20 -4.22
C GLY A 65 6.04 4.94 -4.21
N ARG A 66 6.57 5.15 -3.00
CA ARG A 66 7.82 5.91 -2.75
C ARG A 66 9.01 5.03 -2.39
N GLY A 67 8.84 3.70 -2.38
CA GLY A 67 9.94 2.76 -2.22
C GLY A 67 10.92 2.86 -3.39
N LYS A 68 12.19 2.56 -3.14
CA LYS A 68 13.25 2.50 -4.17
C LYS A 68 12.90 1.54 -5.31
N THR A 69 12.18 0.47 -4.99
CA THR A 69 11.72 -0.56 -5.94
C THR A 69 10.40 -0.24 -6.64
N GLY A 70 9.78 0.90 -6.33
CA GLY A 70 8.53 1.39 -6.93
C GLY A 70 7.29 1.23 -6.06
N GLY A 71 7.27 0.22 -5.17
CA GLY A 71 6.16 -0.05 -4.26
C GLY A 71 6.10 0.89 -3.04
N GLN A 72 5.39 0.48 -1.99
CA GLN A 72 5.41 1.24 -0.73
C GLN A 72 6.75 1.07 -0.01
N VAL A 73 7.24 2.13 0.64
CA VAL A 73 8.45 2.09 1.47
C VAL A 73 8.35 1.02 2.56
N ARG A 74 7.15 0.85 3.15
CA ARG A 74 6.89 -0.17 4.17
C ARG A 74 7.15 -1.59 3.68
N ASP A 75 6.83 -1.89 2.41
CA ASP A 75 7.00 -3.23 1.86
C ASP A 75 8.48 -3.57 1.57
N GLU A 76 9.38 -2.59 1.58
CA GLU A 76 10.81 -2.83 1.36
C GLU A 76 11.49 -3.45 2.58
N TYR A 77 11.11 -2.97 3.78
CA TYR A 77 11.72 -3.37 5.06
C TYR A 77 10.97 -4.48 5.78
N ARG A 78 9.85 -4.95 5.22
CA ARG A 78 9.05 -6.01 5.83
C ARG A 78 9.82 -7.32 5.89
N THR A 79 9.78 -7.98 7.05
CA THR A 79 10.50 -9.24 7.28
C THR A 79 9.61 -10.47 7.14
N ASP A 80 8.31 -10.35 7.43
CA ASP A 80 7.32 -11.41 7.30
C ASP A 80 6.92 -11.67 5.83
N PHE A 81 6.54 -12.93 5.57
CA PHE A 81 5.96 -13.34 4.30
C PHE A 81 4.46 -13.02 4.26
N ASP A 82 4.02 -12.39 3.18
CA ASP A 82 2.61 -12.08 2.97
C ASP A 82 2.28 -12.16 1.48
N GLY A 83 1.56 -13.22 1.11
CA GLY A 83 1.17 -13.51 -0.27
C GLY A 83 0.34 -12.40 -0.91
N GLY A 84 -0.53 -11.73 -0.14
CA GLY A 84 -1.36 -10.62 -0.63
C GLY A 84 -0.57 -9.33 -0.93
N ARG A 85 0.72 -9.30 -0.58
CA ARG A 85 1.65 -8.20 -0.87
C ARG A 85 2.88 -8.67 -1.67
N GLY A 86 2.77 -9.79 -2.39
CA GLY A 86 3.82 -10.29 -3.27
C GLY A 86 4.95 -11.05 -2.59
N GLY A 87 4.73 -11.55 -1.36
CA GLY A 87 5.66 -12.42 -0.63
C GLY A 87 6.53 -11.68 0.39
N TYR A 88 7.82 -12.00 0.45
CA TYR A 88 8.77 -11.32 1.36
C TYR A 88 9.02 -9.87 0.94
N GLY A 89 9.42 -9.04 1.91
CA GLY A 89 9.85 -7.68 1.63
C GLY A 89 11.05 -7.63 0.69
N LYS A 90 11.17 -6.53 -0.06
CA LYS A 90 12.09 -6.44 -1.22
C LYS A 90 13.56 -6.61 -0.85
N ILE A 91 13.99 -6.13 0.32
CA ILE A 91 15.36 -6.29 0.78
C ILE A 91 15.68 -7.76 1.05
N ILE A 92 14.75 -8.50 1.67
CA ILE A 92 14.93 -9.94 1.93
C ILE A 92 14.90 -10.72 0.62
N GLN A 93 13.95 -10.40 -0.27
CA GLN A 93 13.86 -11.05 -1.58
C GLN A 93 15.16 -10.91 -2.38
N GLN A 94 15.83 -9.76 -2.32
CA GLN A 94 17.13 -9.55 -2.95
C GLN A 94 18.25 -10.37 -2.30
N LYS A 95 18.25 -10.52 -0.96
CA LYS A 95 19.25 -11.33 -0.23
C LYS A 95 19.08 -12.82 -0.44
N VAL A 96 17.85 -13.30 -0.57
CA VAL A 96 17.54 -14.73 -0.82
C VAL A 96 17.70 -15.08 -2.31
N GLY A 97 17.61 -14.08 -3.21
CA GLY A 97 17.71 -14.25 -4.65
C GLY A 97 19.13 -14.26 -5.24
N THR A 98 20.17 -14.05 -4.43
CA THR A 98 21.56 -14.33 -4.83
C THR A 98 21.89 -15.77 -4.44
N PRO A 99 21.95 -16.74 -5.38
CA PRO A 99 22.66 -17.98 -5.11
C PRO A 99 24.13 -17.59 -4.91
N ASP A 100 24.76 -18.16 -3.89
CA ASP A 100 26.22 -18.14 -3.73
C ASP A 100 26.84 -18.48 -5.09
N ALA A 101 27.49 -17.48 -5.69
CA ALA A 101 28.28 -17.68 -6.89
C ALA A 101 29.49 -18.54 -6.48
N GLY A 102 29.32 -19.85 -6.65
CA GLY A 102 30.33 -20.90 -6.72
C GLY A 102 31.66 -20.62 -6.04
N VAL A 103 31.83 -21.15 -4.82
CA VAL A 103 33.15 -21.57 -4.34
C VAL A 103 33.24 -23.09 -4.49
N PHE A 104 33.47 -23.53 -5.72
CA PHE A 104 34.21 -24.77 -5.98
C PHE A 104 35.57 -24.37 -6.53
N ARG A 105 36.57 -24.38 -5.64
CA ARG A 105 37.95 -24.73 -5.94
C ARG A 105 38.52 -25.49 -4.76
#